data_AF-A0A850EU59-F1
#
_entry.id   AF-A0A850EU59-F1
#
_cell.length_a   1.000
_cell.length_b   1.000
_cell.length_c   1.000
_cell.angle_alpha   90.00
_cell.angle_beta   90.00
_cell.angle_gamma   90.00
#
_symmetry.space_group_name_H-M   'P 1'
#
loop_
_entity.id
_entity.type
_entity.pdbx_description
1 polymer ?
#
loop_
_entity_poly.entity_id
_entity_poly.type
_entity_poly.pdbx_seq_one_letter_code
_entity_poly.pdbx_strand_id
1 'polypeptide(L)'
;MLPRTYISRGGIVYIGGLDRNHLLHTLKQCGVTLGMNMEFGNLEGIKQAVRHRWGTAFLPGYAIEEERQAGSLAAVPLAGEHKSFSIQLIYPKERWLHPAFRDFIKGLQE
;
A
#
# COMPACT_ATOMS: atom_id res chain seq x y z
N MET A 1 -6.39 -8.86 -26.33
CA MET A 1 -7.59 -8.90 -25.47
C MET A 1 -7.13 -8.65 -24.04
N LEU A 2 -7.01 -7.38 -23.63
CA LEU A 2 -6.53 -7.01 -22.29
C LEU A 2 -7.72 -7.10 -21.31
N PRO A 3 -7.53 -7.63 -20.09
CA PRO A 3 -8.62 -7.75 -19.15
C PRO A 3 -9.02 -6.34 -18.73
N ARG A 4 -10.27 -5.96 -19.03
CA ARG A 4 -10.94 -4.82 -18.45
C ARG A 4 -10.81 -4.93 -16.94
N THR A 5 -9.93 -4.13 -16.34
CA THR A 5 -9.79 -3.99 -14.89
C THR A 5 -11.17 -3.67 -14.34
N TYR A 6 -11.81 -4.68 -13.76
CA TYR A 6 -13.21 -4.66 -13.37
C TYR A 6 -13.33 -3.89 -12.06
N ILE A 7 -13.13 -2.58 -12.11
CA ILE A 7 -13.53 -1.70 -11.02
C ILE A 7 -15.02 -1.52 -11.23
N SER A 8 -15.79 -2.39 -10.56
CA SER A 8 -17.25 -2.33 -10.48
C SER A 8 -17.69 -0.87 -10.32
N ARG A 9 -18.74 -0.47 -11.05
CA ARG A 9 -19.36 0.87 -11.05
C ARG A 9 -19.92 1.32 -9.68
N GLY A 10 -19.49 0.73 -8.58
CA GLY A 10 -19.79 1.12 -7.21
C GLY A 10 -18.83 0.55 -6.16
N GLY A 11 -17.63 0.11 -6.54
CA GLY A 11 -16.63 -0.41 -5.59
C GLY A 11 -15.94 0.72 -4.83
N ILE A 12 -16.12 0.75 -3.51
CA ILE A 12 -15.41 1.68 -2.62
C ILE A 12 -13.94 1.30 -2.64
N VAL A 13 -13.05 2.23 -3.02
CA VAL A 13 -11.60 2.01 -3.03
C VAL A 13 -10.96 2.80 -1.89
N TYR A 14 -10.39 2.09 -0.92
CA TYR A 14 -9.64 2.67 0.19
C TYR A 14 -8.19 2.90 -0.20
N ILE A 15 -7.62 4.04 0.19
CA ILE A 15 -6.22 4.35 -0.05
C ILE A 15 -5.56 4.57 1.30
N GLY A 16 -4.88 3.53 1.80
CA GLY A 16 -4.04 3.61 2.99
C GLY A 16 -2.58 3.56 2.57
N GLY A 17 -1.88 4.70 2.56
CA GLY A 17 -0.48 4.72 2.17
C GLY A 17 0.13 6.11 2.02
N LEU A 18 1.46 6.12 1.97
CA LEU A 18 2.34 7.29 2.01
C LEU A 18 2.18 8.30 0.85
N ASP A 19 1.51 7.93 -0.24
CA ASP A 19 1.31 8.83 -1.39
C ASP A 19 -0.03 8.60 -2.11
N ARG A 20 -1.12 8.96 -1.42
CA ARG A 20 -2.48 8.97 -2.00
C ARG A 20 -2.57 9.80 -3.27
N ASN A 21 -1.93 10.97 -3.30
CA ASN A 21 -2.06 11.91 -4.40
C ASN A 21 -1.47 11.37 -5.71
N HIS A 22 -0.31 10.71 -5.63
CA HIS A 22 0.28 10.07 -6.80
C HIS A 22 -0.61 8.94 -7.33
N LEU A 23 -1.18 8.11 -6.46
CA LEU A 23 -2.10 7.05 -6.87
C LEU A 23 -3.33 7.62 -7.60
N LEU A 24 -3.95 8.66 -7.04
CA LEU A 24 -5.11 9.31 -7.68
C LEU A 24 -4.77 9.90 -9.04
N HIS A 25 -3.60 10.53 -9.14
CA HIS A 25 -3.12 11.07 -10.40
C HIS A 25 -2.94 9.96 -11.45
N THR A 26 -2.25 8.87 -11.10
CA THR A 26 -2.01 7.73 -11.99
C THR A 26 -3.31 7.08 -12.44
N LEU A 27 -4.25 6.84 -11.52
CA LEU A 27 -5.56 6.25 -11.86
C LEU A 27 -6.36 7.16 -12.80
N LYS A 28 -6.32 8.47 -12.57
CA LYS A 28 -6.95 9.45 -13.47
C LYS A 28 -6.33 9.44 -14.86
N GLN A 29 -5.00 9.31 -14.96
CA GLN A 29 -4.30 9.17 -16.26
C GLN A 29 -4.71 7.88 -17.00
N CYS A 30 -5.02 6.81 -16.27
CA CYS A 30 -5.55 5.57 -16.84
C CYS A 30 -7.05 5.62 -17.18
N GLY A 31 -7.73 6.76 -17.00
CA GLY A 31 -9.17 6.90 -17.23
C GLY A 31 -10.03 6.20 -16.17
N VAL A 32 -9.46 5.88 -15.01
CA VAL A 32 -10.15 5.25 -13.88
C VAL A 32 -10.66 6.33 -12.93
N THR A 33 -11.97 6.40 -12.77
CA THR A 33 -12.62 7.25 -11.76
C THR A 33 -12.91 6.43 -10.51
N LEU A 34 -12.35 6.81 -9.37
CA LEU A 34 -12.62 6.17 -8.09
C LEU A 34 -13.85 6.76 -7.41
N GLY A 35 -14.76 5.90 -6.95
CA GLY A 35 -15.80 6.26 -5.98
C GLY A 35 -15.25 6.23 -4.56
N MET A 36 -14.61 7.30 -4.10
CA MET A 36 -14.16 7.43 -2.72
C MET A 36 -15.32 7.87 -1.82
N ASN A 37 -15.99 6.89 -1.22
CA ASN A 37 -17.12 7.15 -0.30
C ASN A 37 -16.72 7.08 1.18
N MET A 38 -15.52 6.58 1.50
CA MET A 38 -15.03 6.40 2.87
C MET A 38 -13.50 6.50 2.96
N GLU A 39 -13.00 7.14 4.01
CA GLU A 39 -11.57 7.27 4.32
C GLU A 39 -11.30 6.75 5.73
N PHE A 40 -10.24 5.96 5.89
CA PHE A 40 -9.81 5.41 7.16
C PHE A 40 -8.39 5.88 7.46
N GLY A 41 -8.17 6.44 8.66
CA GLY A 41 -6.85 6.91 9.09
C GLY A 41 -5.93 5.81 9.63
N ASN A 42 -6.41 4.57 9.74
CA ASN A 42 -5.62 3.45 10.26
C ASN A 42 -5.72 2.22 9.34
N LEU A 43 -4.63 1.47 9.25
CA LEU A 43 -4.49 0.32 8.37
C LEU A 43 -5.47 -0.81 8.72
N GLU A 44 -5.63 -1.13 10.01
CA GLU A 44 -6.51 -2.22 10.45
C GLU A 44 -7.98 -1.98 10.11
N GLY A 45 -8.45 -0.74 10.22
CA GLY A 45 -9.80 -0.34 9.82
C GLY A 45 -10.04 -0.57 8.33
N ILE A 46 -9.03 -0.30 7.49
CA ILE A 46 -9.08 -0.60 6.06
C ILE A 46 -9.18 -2.11 5.85
N LYS A 47 -8.35 -2.92 6.51
CA LYS A 47 -8.40 -4.38 6.39
C LYS A 47 -9.75 -4.93 6.81
N GLN A 48 -10.31 -4.48 7.94
CA GLN A 48 -11.62 -4.90 8.39
C GLN A 48 -12.72 -4.51 7.39
N ALA A 49 -12.70 -3.30 6.84
CA ALA A 49 -13.67 -2.89 5.82
C ALA A 49 -13.62 -3.79 4.58
N VAL A 50 -12.43 -4.19 4.12
CA VAL A 50 -12.28 -5.14 3.00
C VAL A 50 -12.78 -6.53 3.40
N ARG A 51 -12.45 -7.02 4.60
CA ARG A 51 -12.93 -8.31 5.12
C ARG A 51 -14.46 -8.37 5.19
N HIS A 52 -15.10 -7.26 5.58
CA HIS A 52 -16.56 -7.11 5.60
C HIS A 52 -17.18 -6.83 4.22
N ARG A 53 -16.39 -6.87 3.14
CA ARG A 53 -16.83 -6.64 1.76
C ARG A 53 -17.43 -5.26 1.50
N TRP A 54 -17.03 -4.25 2.28
CA TRP A 54 -17.46 -2.86 2.07
C TRP A 54 -16.77 -2.22 0.87
N GLY A 55 -15.64 -2.79 0.42
CA GLY A 55 -14.92 -2.30 -0.74
C GLY A 55 -13.62 -3.05 -0.98
N THR A 56 -12.76 -2.46 -1.82
CA THR A 56 -11.39 -2.89 -2.09
C THR A 56 -10.41 -1.84 -1.57
N ALA A 57 -9.18 -2.23 -1.27
CA ALA A 57 -8.17 -1.31 -0.78
C ALA A 57 -6.91 -1.35 -1.65
N PHE A 58 -6.28 -0.19 -1.83
CA PHE A 58 -4.93 -0.06 -2.33
C PHE A 58 -3.99 0.10 -1.14
N LEU A 59 -3.19 -0.93 -0.90
CA LEU A 59 -2.23 -1.02 0.20
C LEU A 59 -0.90 -1.54 -0.34
N PRO A 60 0.24 -1.19 0.30
CA PRO A 60 1.51 -1.85 0.02
C PRO A 60 1.42 -3.35 0.28
N GLY A 61 2.11 -4.16 -0.53
CA GLY A 61 2.04 -5.63 -0.41
C GLY A 61 2.42 -6.17 0.98
N TYR A 62 3.42 -5.56 1.64
CA TYR A 62 3.82 -5.95 2.99
C TYR A 62 2.70 -5.76 4.03
N ALA A 63 1.76 -4.83 3.79
CA ALA A 63 0.73 -4.47 4.76
C ALA A 63 -0.38 -5.52 4.86
N ILE A 64 -0.44 -6.45 3.91
CA ILE A 64 -1.45 -7.53 3.85
C ILE A 64 -0.81 -8.93 3.85
N GLU A 65 0.49 -9.03 4.15
CA GLU A 65 1.23 -10.28 3.98
C GLU A 65 0.70 -11.38 4.91
N GLU A 66 0.39 -11.03 6.16
CA GLU A 66 -0.25 -11.94 7.12
C GLU A 66 -1.62 -12.41 6.63
N GLU A 67 -2.46 -11.49 6.13
CA GLU A 67 -3.79 -11.82 5.65
C GLU A 67 -3.76 -12.66 4.37
N ARG A 68 -2.75 -12.42 3.52
CA ARG A 68 -2.48 -13.20 2.31
C ARG A 68 -2.06 -14.62 2.65
N GLN A 69 -1.13 -14.78 3.60
CA GLN A 69 -0.71 -16.10 4.10
C GLN A 69 -1.86 -16.85 4.78
N ALA A 70 -2.69 -16.15 5.56
CA ALA A 70 -3.88 -16.72 6.20
C ALA A 70 -5.06 -16.97 5.24
N GLY A 71 -4.96 -16.56 3.97
CA GLY A 71 -6.05 -16.68 2.99
C GLY A 71 -7.28 -15.83 3.30
N SER A 72 -7.16 -14.86 4.22
CA SER A 72 -8.26 -14.02 4.67
C SER A 72 -8.48 -12.78 3.79
N LEU A 73 -7.46 -12.35 3.04
CA LEU A 73 -7.54 -11.34 2.00
C LEU A 73 -6.79 -11.80 0.75
N ALA A 74 -7.28 -11.38 -0.41
CA ALA A 74 -6.65 -11.65 -1.70
C ALA A 74 -6.07 -10.35 -2.28
N ALA A 75 -4.82 -10.42 -2.72
CA ALA A 75 -4.17 -9.33 -3.44
C ALA A 75 -4.45 -9.43 -4.94
N VAL A 76 -4.79 -8.32 -5.58
CA VAL A 76 -4.89 -8.22 -7.03
C VAL A 76 -3.70 -7.40 -7.53
N PRO A 77 -2.83 -7.95 -8.40
CA PRO A 77 -1.74 -7.17 -8.98
C PRO A 77 -2.29 -5.98 -9.75
N LEU A 78 -1.80 -4.77 -9.43
CA LEU A 78 -2.14 -3.60 -10.21
C LEU A 78 -1.37 -3.65 -11.54
N ALA A 79 -2.07 -3.48 -12.67
CA ALA A 79 -1.44 -3.48 -13.98
C ALA A 79 -0.62 -2.19 -14.21
N GLY A 80 0.53 -2.30 -14.87
CA GLY A 80 1.43 -1.18 -15.18
C GLY A 80 2.71 -1.15 -14.34
N GLU A 81 3.59 -0.19 -14.61
CA GLU A 81 4.76 0.07 -13.76
C GLU A 81 4.32 0.88 -12.53
N HIS A 82 4.60 0.35 -11.35
CA HIS A 82 4.31 1.01 -10.08
C HIS A 82 5.62 1.35 -9.38
N LYS A 83 5.66 2.52 -8.74
CA LYS A 83 6.77 2.84 -7.84
C LYS A 83 6.78 1.84 -6.70
N SER A 84 7.94 1.24 -6.48
CA SER A 84 8.18 0.46 -5.26
C SER A 84 8.30 1.42 -4.08
N PHE A 85 7.52 1.17 -3.03
CA PHE A 85 7.71 1.86 -1.76
C PHE A 85 8.98 1.32 -1.10
N SER A 86 9.95 2.19 -0.81
CA SER A 86 11.16 1.84 -0.06
C SER A 86 11.12 2.49 1.31
N ILE A 87 11.56 1.74 2.32
CA ILE A 87 11.85 2.28 3.64
C ILE A 87 13.30 2.74 3.60
N GLN A 88 13.55 4.00 3.96
CA GLN A 88 14.89 4.58 3.98
C GLN A 88 15.25 4.96 5.40
N LEU A 89 16.44 4.57 5.84
CA LEU A 89 17.02 4.99 7.10
C LEU A 89 17.86 6.24 6.87
N ILE A 90 17.46 7.37 7.46
CA ILE A 90 18.16 8.65 7.33
C ILE A 90 18.84 8.97 8.66
N TYR A 91 20.16 9.16 8.63
CA TYR A 91 20.95 9.56 9.80
C TYR A 91 22.10 10.51 9.40
N PRO A 92 22.58 11.38 10.32
CA PRO A 92 23.66 12.32 10.03
C PRO A 92 24.97 11.60 9.70
N LYS A 93 25.64 12.03 8.62
CA LYS A 93 26.92 11.46 8.16
C LYS A 93 28.07 11.64 9.16
N GLU A 94 28.05 12.74 9.92
CA GLU A 94 29.19 13.22 10.71
C GLU A 94 29.04 13.01 12.22
N ARG A 95 27.94 12.40 12.67
CA ARG A 95 27.75 12.13 14.10
C ARG A 95 28.38 10.78 14.44
N TRP A 96 29.14 10.72 15.54
CA TRP A 96 29.65 9.46 16.09
C TRP A 96 28.47 8.51 16.33
N LEU A 97 28.31 7.52 15.44
CA LEU A 97 27.30 6.48 15.60
C LEU A 97 27.79 5.53 16.69
N HIS A 98 26.99 5.42 17.76
CA HIS A 98 27.23 4.49 18.86
C HIS A 98 27.34 3.05 18.31
N PRO A 99 28.19 2.18 18.87
CA PRO A 99 28.33 0.80 18.41
C PRO A 99 27.00 0.07 18.22
N ALA A 100 26.10 0.18 19.21
CA ALA A 100 24.74 -0.40 19.13
C ALA A 100 23.91 0.08 17.92
N PHE A 101 24.08 1.33 17.48
CA PHE A 101 23.38 1.84 16.30
C PHE A 101 23.97 1.29 15.00
N ARG A 102 25.28 1.04 14.97
CA ARG A 102 25.93 0.37 13.82
C ARG A 102 25.49 -1.07 13.71
N ASP A 103 25.40 -1.78 14.84
CA ASP A 103 24.91 -3.15 14.89
C ASP A 103 23.44 -3.22 14.45
N PHE A 104 22.62 -2.25 14.87
CA PHE A 104 21.24 -2.11 14.40
C PHE A 104 21.15 -1.88 12.89
N ILE A 105 21.94 -0.96 12.32
CA ILE A 105 21.99 -0.73 10.87
C ILE A 105 22.37 -2.02 10.14
N LYS A 106 23.38 -2.73 10.64
CA LYS A 106 23.83 -3.99 10.04
C LYS A 106 22.71 -5.02 10.02
N GLY A 107 21.97 -5.18 11.13
CA GLY A 107 20.83 -6.08 11.22
C GLY A 107 19.64 -5.70 10.33
N LEU A 108 19.53 -4.43 9.90
CA LEU A 108 18.51 -3.99 8.94
C LEU A 108 18.89 -4.26 7.47
N GLN A 109 20.15 -4.60 7.19
CA GLN A 109 20.67 -4.81 5.83
C GLN A 109 20.82 -6.30 5.45
N GLU A 110 20.58 -7.21 6.41
CA GLU A 110 20.54 -8.67 6.24
C GLU A 110 19.12 -9.13 5.91
#